data_AF-A0A229TUT0-F1
#
_entry.id   AF-A0A229TUT0-F1
#
_cell.length_a   1.000
_cell.length_b   1.000
_cell.length_c   1.000
_cell.angle_alpha   90.00
_cell.angle_beta   90.00
_cell.angle_gamma   90.00
#
_symmetry.space_group_name_H-M   'P 1'
#
loop_
_entity.id
_entity.type
_entity.pdbx_description
1 polymer ?
#
loop_
_entity_poly.entity_id
_entity_poly.type
_entity_poly.pdbx_seq_one_letter_code
_entity_poly.pdbx_strand_id
1 'polypeptide(L)'
;MRCRFCDTPPAAGERRVPGPSGPICARCVETGLGLVRDGRPRTSRGGTELDRVRAGGAPCEFCDRTDRRTFLGFTRGLPRMRCAQTGAVICHDCLDHSGNLLNQALRHV
;
A
#
# COMPACT_ATOMS: atom_id res chain seq x y z
N MET A 1 -9.19 -2.66 15.25
CA MET A 1 -9.28 -1.74 14.10
C MET A 1 -9.18 -2.51 12.79
N ARG A 2 -10.07 -2.27 11.84
CA ARG A 2 -10.12 -2.94 10.51
C ARG A 2 -8.98 -2.47 9.61
N CYS A 3 -8.66 -3.25 8.58
CA CYS A 3 -7.61 -2.89 7.64
C CYS A 3 -8.10 -1.79 6.69
N ARG A 4 -7.31 -0.74 6.47
CA ARG A 4 -7.65 0.39 5.61
C ARG A 4 -7.98 -0.01 4.15
N PHE A 5 -7.39 -1.09 3.62
CA PHE A 5 -7.54 -1.49 2.21
C PHE A 5 -8.61 -2.56 1.97
N CYS A 6 -8.69 -3.56 2.84
CA CYS A 6 -9.60 -4.71 2.67
C CYS A 6 -10.75 -4.74 3.68
N ASP A 7 -10.84 -3.73 4.55
CA ASP A 7 -11.83 -3.61 5.63
C ASP A 7 -11.96 -4.85 6.56
N THR A 8 -10.98 -5.75 6.49
CA THR A 8 -11.02 -7.01 7.23
C THR A 8 -10.60 -6.78 8.69
N PRO A 9 -11.31 -7.35 9.66
CA PRO A 9 -10.90 -7.30 11.07
C PRO A 9 -9.55 -7.97 11.30
N PRO A 10 -8.82 -7.61 12.37
CA PRO A 10 -7.55 -8.25 12.73
C PRO A 10 -7.76 -9.71 13.09
N ALA A 11 -6.88 -10.58 12.57
CA ALA A 11 -6.74 -11.94 13.09
C ALA A 11 -5.91 -11.92 14.39
N ALA A 12 -6.10 -12.92 15.25
CA ALA A 12 -5.33 -13.04 16.49
C ALA A 12 -3.82 -13.10 16.18
N GLY A 13 -3.03 -12.25 16.87
CA GLY A 13 -1.58 -12.13 16.65
C GLY A 13 -1.18 -11.49 15.31
N GLU A 14 -2.13 -10.99 14.50
CA GLU A 14 -1.80 -10.36 13.22
C GLU A 14 -1.13 -9.00 13.43
N ARG A 15 0.09 -8.87 12.91
CA ARG A 15 0.79 -7.59 12.87
C ARG A 15 0.30 -6.75 11.70
N ARG A 16 0.13 -5.46 11.97
CA ARG A 16 -0.34 -4.49 10.98
C ARG A 16 0.56 -3.28 10.99
N VAL A 17 0.74 -2.70 9.81
CA VAL A 17 1.52 -1.46 9.66
C VAL A 17 0.62 -0.30 10.05
N PRO A 18 1.04 0.58 10.98
CA PRO A 18 0.27 1.76 11.33
C PRO A 18 0.22 2.72 10.13
N GLY A 19 -0.90 3.44 10.00
CA GLY A 19 -1.11 4.42 8.95
C GLY A 19 -2.03 5.55 9.41
N PRO A 20 -1.96 6.73 8.77
CA PRO A 20 -2.66 7.93 9.24
C PRO A 20 -4.17 7.76 9.22
N SER A 21 -4.72 7.08 8.22
CA SER A 21 -6.16 6.79 8.11
C SER A 21 -6.55 5.39 8.59
N GLY A 22 -5.61 4.65 9.20
CA GLY A 22 -5.84 3.32 9.74
C GLY A 22 -4.76 2.31 9.36
N PRO A 23 -4.75 1.13 10.01
CA PRO A 23 -3.69 0.15 9.83
C PRO A 23 -3.83 -0.66 8.53
N ILE A 24 -2.71 -1.13 8.00
CA ILE A 24 -2.66 -2.01 6.82
C ILE A 24 -2.24 -3.42 7.24
N CYS A 25 -2.98 -4.45 6.81
CA CYS A 25 -2.59 -5.84 7.07
C CYS A 25 -1.44 -6.29 6.15
N ALA A 26 -0.67 -7.28 6.60
CA ALA A 26 0.46 -7.80 5.84
C ALA A 26 0.07 -8.29 4.43
N ARG A 27 -1.11 -8.90 4.29
CA ARG A 27 -1.63 -9.34 2.99
C ARG A 27 -1.87 -8.19 2.02
N CYS A 28 -2.44 -7.07 2.46
CA CYS A 28 -2.63 -5.90 1.59
C CYS A 28 -1.30 -5.27 1.18
N VAL A 29 -0.29 -5.29 2.06
CA VAL A 29 1.07 -4.85 1.72
C VAL A 29 1.67 -5.75 0.64
N GLU A 30 1.62 -7.07 0.83
CA GLU A 30 2.12 -8.07 -0.13
C GLU A 30 1.41 -7.99 -1.48
N THR A 31 0.07 -7.98 -1.49
CA THR A 31 -0.74 -7.86 -2.70
C THR A 31 -0.44 -6.55 -3.43
N GLY A 32 -0.33 -5.45 -2.68
CA GLY A 32 -0.01 -4.13 -3.21
C GLY A 32 1.37 -4.08 -3.86
N LEU A 33 2.40 -4.63 -3.19
CA LEU A 33 3.76 -4.71 -3.72
C LEU A 33 3.81 -5.46 -5.06
N GLY A 34 3.15 -6.60 -5.15
CA GLY A 34 3.13 -7.32 -6.42
C GLY A 34 2.34 -6.57 -7.50
N LEU A 35 1.23 -5.90 -7.16
CA LEU A 35 0.40 -5.14 -8.09
C LEU A 35 1.13 -3.93 -8.67
N VAL A 36 1.89 -3.19 -7.86
CA VAL A 36 2.66 -2.05 -8.36
C VAL A 36 3.86 -2.49 -9.20
N ARG A 37 4.38 -3.71 -8.98
CA ARG A 37 5.47 -4.31 -9.77
C ARG A 37 4.99 -4.81 -11.13
N ASP A 38 3.97 -5.66 -11.18
CA ASP A 38 3.50 -6.28 -12.44
C ASP A 38 2.41 -5.47 -13.16
N GLY A 39 1.75 -4.54 -12.45
CA GLY A 39 0.66 -3.73 -12.99
C GLY A 39 -0.65 -4.48 -13.21
N ARG A 40 -0.81 -5.69 -12.67
CA ARG A 40 -2.03 -6.48 -12.81
C ARG A 40 -3.00 -6.13 -11.68
N PRO A 41 -4.27 -5.81 -11.98
CA PRO A 41 -5.31 -5.64 -10.97
C PRO A 41 -5.47 -6.88 -10.10
N ARG A 42 -5.80 -6.70 -8.83
CA ARG A 42 -5.97 -7.81 -7.88
C ARG A 42 -7.08 -7.53 -6.90
N THR A 43 -7.67 -8.60 -6.36
CA THR A 43 -8.64 -8.51 -5.29
C THR A 43 -7.95 -8.68 -3.94
N SER A 44 -8.31 -7.86 -2.96
CA SER A 44 -7.87 -8.01 -1.58
C SER A 44 -8.59 -9.18 -0.90
N ARG A 45 -8.11 -9.58 0.28
CA ARG A 45 -8.77 -10.62 1.09
C ARG A 45 -10.22 -10.28 1.46
N GLY A 46 -10.53 -8.99 1.58
CA GLY A 46 -11.88 -8.52 1.91
C GLY A 46 -12.80 -8.37 0.70
N GLY A 47 -12.37 -8.83 -0.48
CA GLY A 47 -13.15 -8.68 -1.71
C GLY A 47 -13.06 -7.30 -2.36
N THR A 48 -12.24 -6.38 -1.84
CA THR A 48 -12.06 -5.05 -2.45
C THR A 48 -11.13 -5.12 -3.65
N GLU A 49 -11.40 -4.31 -4.66
CA GLU A 49 -10.59 -4.23 -5.87
C GLU A 49 -9.41 -3.29 -5.63
N LEU A 50 -8.22 -3.78 -5.97
CA LEU A 50 -6.97 -3.07 -5.88
C LEU A 50 -6.46 -2.83 -7.30
N ASP A 51 -6.26 -1.56 -7.62
CA ASP A 51 -5.82 -1.09 -8.92
C ASP A 51 -4.51 -0.32 -8.83
N ARG A 52 -3.74 -0.39 -9.91
CA ARG A 52 -2.52 0.40 -10.05
C ARG A 52 -2.86 1.77 -10.65
N VAL A 53 -2.58 2.82 -9.89
CA VAL A 53 -2.66 4.20 -10.37
C VAL A 53 -1.28 4.65 -10.86
N ARG A 54 -1.26 5.20 -12.07
CA ARG A 54 -0.08 5.86 -12.67
C ARG A 54 -0.19 7.38 -12.48
N ALA A 55 0.75 8.15 -13.02
CA ALA A 55 0.87 9.60 -12.88
C ALA A 55 -0.49 10.35 -12.93
N GLY A 56 -0.61 11.45 -12.18
CA GLY A 56 -1.81 12.31 -12.20
C GLY A 56 -3.00 11.86 -11.33
N GLY A 57 -2.95 10.70 -10.67
CA GLY A 57 -3.99 10.28 -9.71
C GLY A 57 -3.81 10.82 -8.28
N ALA A 58 -4.68 10.40 -7.36
CA ALA A 58 -4.68 10.81 -5.94
C ALA A 58 -3.34 10.56 -5.21
N PRO A 59 -2.89 11.48 -4.33
CA PRO A 59 -1.62 11.36 -3.61
C PRO A 59 -1.61 10.14 -2.67
N CYS A 60 -0.40 9.71 -2.29
CA CYS A 60 -0.24 8.68 -1.27
C CYS A 60 -0.70 9.20 0.09
N GLU A 61 -1.59 8.50 0.80
CA GLU A 61 -2.06 8.89 2.14
C GLU A 61 -0.93 8.95 3.18
N PHE A 62 0.23 8.33 2.92
CA PHE A 62 1.33 8.18 3.88
C PHE A 62 2.46 9.19 3.73
N CYS A 63 2.65 9.74 2.53
CA CYS A 63 3.74 10.69 2.28
C CYS A 63 3.32 11.86 1.38
N ASP A 64 2.03 11.93 1.00
CA ASP A 64 1.44 12.96 0.14
C ASP A 64 2.05 13.12 -1.25
N ARG A 65 2.98 12.23 -1.64
CA ARG A 65 3.66 12.27 -2.94
C ARG A 65 2.84 11.61 -4.04
N THR A 66 2.79 12.26 -5.20
CA THR A 66 2.26 11.72 -6.47
C THR A 66 3.37 11.28 -7.43
N ASP A 67 4.54 11.92 -7.32
CA ASP A 67 5.65 11.83 -8.24
C ASP A 67 6.97 11.65 -7.48
N ARG A 68 7.97 11.13 -8.18
CA ARG A 68 9.34 11.06 -7.69
C ARG A 68 10.28 11.79 -8.65
N ARG A 69 11.25 12.51 -8.10
CA ARG A 69 12.37 13.04 -8.88
C ARG A 69 13.38 11.93 -9.12
N THR A 70 13.78 11.77 -10.36
CA THR A 70 14.88 10.88 -10.76
C THR A 70 16.21 11.58 -10.55
N PHE A 71 17.30 10.81 -10.52
CA PHE A 71 18.66 11.32 -10.33
C PHE A 71 19.05 12.39 -11.36
N LEU A 72 18.54 12.28 -12.60
CA LEU A 72 18.77 13.23 -13.69
C LEU A 72 17.84 14.46 -13.64
N GLY A 73 17.11 14.68 -12.55
CA GLY A 73 16.20 15.83 -12.38
C GLY A 73 14.82 15.67 -13.01
N PHE A 74 14.56 14.62 -13.80
CA PHE A 74 13.23 14.37 -14.37
C PHE A 74 12.23 13.92 -13.31
N THR A 75 11.00 14.42 -13.39
CA THR A 75 9.86 13.91 -12.61
C THR A 75 9.26 12.69 -13.28
N ARG A 76 9.06 11.62 -12.51
CA ARG A 76 8.37 10.41 -12.95
C ARG A 76 7.24 10.08 -12.00
N GLY A 77 6.09 9.72 -12.56
CA GLY A 77 4.93 9.29 -11.77
C GLY A 77 5.29 8.14 -10.84
N LEU A 78 4.96 8.29 -9.56
CA LEU A 78 5.18 7.26 -8.55
C LEU A 78 4.04 6.22 -8.64
N PRO A 79 4.33 4.94 -8.94
CA PRO A 79 3.30 3.91 -8.97
C PRO A 79 2.62 3.79 -7.61
N ARG A 80 1.30 3.70 -7.62
CA ARG A 80 0.47 3.63 -6.41
C ARG A 80 -0.53 2.50 -6.54
N MET A 81 -0.83 1.88 -5.41
CA MET A 81 -2.00 1.03 -5.26
C MET A 81 -3.15 1.90 -4.76
N ARG A 82 -4.32 1.76 -5.39
CA ARG A 82 -5.58 2.37 -4.96
C ARG A 82 -6.61 1.28 -4.70
N CYS A 83 -7.39 1.43 -3.64
CA CYS A 83 -8.62 0.68 -3.43
C CYS A 83 -9.80 1.57 -3.78
N ALA A 84 -10.60 1.20 -4.78
CA ALA A 84 -11.71 2.03 -5.26
C ALA A 84 -12.80 2.17 -4.19
N GLN A 85 -13.08 1.10 -3.45
CA GLN A 85 -14.16 1.00 -2.47
C GLN A 85 -13.87 1.79 -1.19
N THR A 86 -12.63 1.80 -0.72
CA THR A 86 -12.25 2.48 0.53
C THR A 86 -11.65 3.87 0.30
N GLY A 87 -11.31 4.18 -0.95
CA GLY A 87 -10.56 5.38 -1.33
C GLY A 87 -9.08 5.34 -0.92
N ALA A 88 -8.60 4.25 -0.32
CA ALA A 88 -7.24 4.16 0.20
C ALA A 88 -6.18 4.18 -0.92
N VAL A 89 -5.11 4.95 -0.73
CA VAL A 89 -4.01 5.08 -1.70
C VAL A 89 -2.66 5.00 -1.01
N ILE A 90 -1.79 4.10 -1.47
CA ILE A 90 -0.42 3.96 -0.99
C ILE A 90 0.56 3.81 -2.15
N CYS A 91 1.67 4.53 -2.09
CA CYS A 91 2.71 4.46 -3.12
C CYS A 91 3.63 3.25 -2.94
N HIS A 92 4.34 2.90 -4.01
CA HIS A 92 5.32 1.82 -4.01
C HIS A 92 6.36 1.96 -2.89
N ASP A 93 6.92 3.16 -2.67
CA ASP A 93 7.94 3.35 -1.64
C ASP A 93 7.40 3.11 -0.23
N CYS A 94 6.18 3.60 0.06
CA CYS A 94 5.54 3.37 1.36
C CYS A 94 5.13 1.90 1.54
N LEU A 95 4.74 1.20 0.46
CA LEU A 95 4.51 -0.24 0.48
C LEU A 95 5.78 -1.02 0.81
N ASP A 96 6.90 -0.65 0.19
CA ASP A 96 8.19 -1.30 0.43
C ASP A 96 8.67 -1.08 1.87
N HIS A 97 8.56 0.16 2.36
CA HIS A 97 8.82 0.48 3.76
C HIS A 97 7.92 -0.31 4.73
N SER A 98 6.62 -0.40 4.42
CA SER A 98 5.65 -1.20 5.19
C SER A 98 6.04 -2.68 5.24
N GLY A 99 6.49 -3.25 4.12
CA GLY A 99 6.99 -4.62 4.07
C GLY A 99 8.22 -4.82 4.95
N ASN A 100 9.16 -3.87 4.93
CA ASN A 100 10.35 -3.89 5.78
C ASN A 100 9.99 -3.83 7.28
N LEU A 101 9.04 -2.97 7.67
CA LEU A 101 8.55 -2.89 9.05
C LEU A 101 7.93 -4.21 9.52
N LEU A 102 7.11 -4.85 8.68
CA LEU A 102 6.54 -6.17 9.00
C LEU A 102 7.62 -7.23 9.17
N ASN A 103 8.61 -7.26 8.27
CA ASN A 103 9.73 -8.19 8.36
C ASN A 103 10.57 -7.96 9.61
N GLN A 104 10.84 -6.71 9.99
CA GLN A 104 11.55 -6.38 11.23
C GLN A 104 10.77 -6.88 12.45
N ALA A 105 9.47 -6.58 12.52
CA ALA A 105 8.65 -7.07 13.61
C ALA A 105 8.69 -8.59 13.72
N LEU A 106 8.59 -9.32 12.60
CA LEU A 106 8.64 -10.77 12.56
C LEU A 106 9.97 -11.37 13.06
N ARG A 107 11.10 -10.67 12.92
CA ARG A 107 12.41 -11.13 13.38
C ARG A 107 12.64 -10.99 14.89
N HIS A 108 11.81 -10.20 15.57
CA HIS A 108 11.92 -9.93 17.02
C HIS A 108 10.87 -10.70 17.85
N VAL A 109 10.40 -11.85 17.34
CA VAL A 109 9.56 -12.83 18.06
C VAL A 109 10.23 -14.18 17.99
#